data_AF-A0A223KY89-F1
#
_entry.id   AF-A0A223KY89-F1
#
_cell.length_a   1.000
_cell.length_b   1.000
_cell.length_c   1.000
_cell.angle_alpha   90.00
_cell.angle_beta   90.00
_cell.angle_gamma   90.00
#
_symmetry.space_group_name_H-M   'P 1'
#
loop_
_entity.id
_entity.type
_entity.pdbx_description
1 polymer ?
#
loop_
_entity_poly.entity_id
_entity_poly.type
_entity_poly.pdbx_seq_one_letter_code
_entity_poly.pdbx_strand_id
1 'polypeptide(L)'
;MALKKYNSSNKEKKLTMEVHHFIKDNKVYIECIVTPDFQFNKGTTKKEGKGYLEVYNNGKKLDEFTSGAFILTNLPKGKNKIDIMLKYNDKSDYGLVKSFTVELD
;
A
#
# COMPACT_ATOMS: atom_id res chain seq x y z
N MET A 1 6.70 -41.71 29.56
CA MET A 1 5.75 -41.25 28.53
C MET A 1 6.25 -39.93 27.98
N ALA A 2 6.67 -39.90 26.71
CA ALA A 2 7.07 -38.67 26.04
C ALA A 2 5.83 -38.02 25.40
N LEU A 3 5.55 -36.76 25.73
CA LEU A 3 4.71 -35.90 24.91
C LEU A 3 5.51 -34.68 24.46
N LYS A 4 5.54 -34.53 23.14
CA LYS A 4 6.39 -33.68 22.34
C LYS A 4 6.21 -32.20 22.69
N LYS A 5 7.33 -31.50 22.89
CA LYS A 5 7.38 -30.04 22.86
C LYS A 5 6.98 -29.58 21.46
N TYR A 6 5.82 -28.95 21.33
CA TYR A 6 5.39 -28.30 20.10
C TYR A 6 6.15 -26.97 19.95
N ASN A 7 7.36 -27.03 19.39
CA ASN A 7 8.08 -25.84 18.94
C ASN A 7 7.40 -25.32 17.68
N SER A 8 6.38 -24.46 17.83
CA SER A 8 5.86 -23.68 16.70
C SER A 8 6.53 -22.33 16.68
N SER A 9 7.78 -22.28 16.18
CA SER A 9 8.35 -21.01 15.73
C SER A 9 7.80 -20.69 14.34
N ASN A 10 6.50 -20.46 14.23
CA ASN A 10 5.93 -19.88 13.02
C ASN A 10 6.26 -18.39 13.08
N LYS A 11 7.43 -17.98 12.57
CA LYS A 11 7.71 -16.56 12.33
C LYS A 11 6.67 -16.08 11.32
N GLU A 12 5.67 -15.35 11.78
CA GLU A 12 4.74 -14.62 10.92
C GLU A 12 5.57 -13.82 9.92
N LYS A 13 5.43 -14.12 8.63
CA LYS A 13 6.16 -13.41 7.59
C LYS A 13 5.60 -11.98 7.54
N LYS A 14 6.39 -11.03 8.02
CA LYS A 14 6.03 -9.61 8.02
C LYS A 14 5.83 -9.11 6.58
N LEU A 15 4.73 -8.41 6.35
CA LEU A 15 4.47 -7.77 5.06
C LEU A 15 5.52 -6.71 4.73
N THR A 16 5.86 -6.62 3.45
CA THR A 16 6.65 -5.56 2.83
C THR A 16 5.87 -4.98 1.65
N MET A 17 6.16 -3.72 1.32
CA MET A 17 5.57 -3.03 0.18
C MET A 17 6.69 -2.38 -0.64
N GLU A 18 6.66 -2.60 -1.94
CA GLU A 18 7.50 -1.92 -2.93
C GLU A 18 6.63 -1.07 -3.85
N VAL A 19 7.17 0.06 -4.31
CA VAL A 19 6.43 1.01 -5.16
C VAL A 19 7.32 1.40 -6.33
N HIS A 20 6.82 1.15 -7.54
CA HIS A 20 7.37 1.65 -8.79
C HIS A 20 6.46 2.76 -9.32
N HIS A 21 7.05 3.76 -9.95
CA HIS A 21 6.28 4.82 -10.58
C HIS A 21 7.02 5.42 -11.79
N PHE A 22 6.25 6.01 -12.71
CA PHE A 22 6.77 6.85 -13.78
C PHE A 22 5.76 7.92 -14.17
N ILE A 23 6.23 8.98 -14.82
CA ILE A 23 5.41 10.10 -15.29
C ILE A 23 5.24 9.98 -16.80
N LYS A 24 4.00 10.12 -17.29
CA LYS A 24 3.67 10.21 -18.71
C LYS A 24 2.43 11.05 -18.90
N ASP A 25 2.45 11.98 -19.86
CA ASP A 25 1.31 12.85 -20.20
C ASP A 25 0.71 13.58 -18.97
N ASN A 26 1.57 14.09 -18.10
CA ASN A 26 1.23 14.73 -16.83
C ASN A 26 0.40 13.86 -15.85
N LYS A 27 0.56 12.54 -15.95
CA LYS A 27 -0.04 11.53 -15.07
C LYS A 27 1.06 10.69 -14.43
N VAL A 28 0.79 10.20 -13.23
CA VAL A 28 1.72 9.34 -12.50
C VAL A 28 1.16 7.93 -12.51
N TYR A 29 1.86 7.03 -13.19
CA TYR A 29 1.55 5.60 -13.20
C TYR A 29 2.26 4.95 -12.03
N ILE A 30 1.54 4.14 -11.26
CA ILE A 30 2.02 3.56 -10.01
C ILE A 30 1.72 2.07 -10.00
N GLU A 31 2.71 1.30 -9.57
CA GLU A 31 2.59 -0.10 -9.22
C GLU A 31 3.08 -0.32 -7.79
N CYS A 32 2.25 -0.96 -6.98
CA CYS A 32 2.49 -1.32 -5.59
C CYS A 32 2.48 -2.84 -5.48
N ILE A 33 3.59 -3.40 -5.02
CA ILE A 33 3.76 -4.84 -4.83
C ILE A 33 3.85 -5.11 -3.32
N VAL A 34 2.89 -5.86 -2.78
CA VAL A 34 2.82 -6.18 -1.34
C VAL A 34 3.02 -7.68 -1.15
N THR A 35 3.99 -8.06 -0.33
CA THR A 35 4.41 -9.46 -0.13
C THR A 35 4.63 -9.79 1.33
N PRO A 36 4.43 -11.05 1.76
CA PRO A 36 3.84 -12.15 0.99
C PRO A 36 2.30 -12.14 1.02
N ASP A 37 1.68 -12.77 0.01
CA ASP A 37 0.27 -13.19 0.01
C ASP A 37 -0.77 -12.12 0.34
N PHE A 38 -0.57 -10.89 -0.15
CA PHE A 38 -1.54 -9.81 0.04
C PHE A 38 -2.61 -9.79 -1.06
N GLN A 39 -3.86 -9.62 -0.66
CA GLN A 39 -5.01 -9.46 -1.55
C GLN A 39 -5.62 -8.08 -1.41
N PHE A 40 -5.52 -7.28 -2.46
CA PHE A 40 -6.28 -6.04 -2.54
C PHE A 40 -7.77 -6.33 -2.71
N ASN A 41 -8.60 -5.77 -1.84
CA ASN A 41 -10.04 -5.94 -1.94
C ASN A 41 -10.79 -4.80 -1.21
N LYS A 42 -12.09 -4.71 -1.49
CA LYS A 42 -13.01 -3.91 -0.67
C LYS A 42 -13.59 -4.78 0.45
N GLY A 43 -13.75 -4.21 1.63
CA GLY A 43 -14.38 -4.86 2.78
C GLY A 43 -14.56 -3.90 3.94
N THR A 44 -15.02 -4.42 5.07
CA THR A 44 -15.22 -3.64 6.31
C THR A 44 -14.56 -4.26 7.54
N THR A 45 -13.97 -5.46 7.40
CA THR A 45 -13.43 -6.24 8.52
C THR A 45 -11.92 -6.36 8.41
N LYS A 46 -11.23 -6.21 9.54
CA LYS A 46 -9.79 -6.47 9.64
C LYS A 46 -9.47 -7.93 9.36
N LYS A 47 -8.55 -8.18 8.42
CA LYS A 47 -7.98 -9.51 8.15
C LYS A 47 -6.57 -9.36 7.62
N GLU A 48 -5.63 -10.10 8.21
CA GLU A 48 -4.25 -10.15 7.75
C GLU A 48 -4.15 -10.54 6.26
N GLY A 49 -3.25 -9.88 5.55
CA GLY A 49 -3.05 -10.09 4.11
C GLY A 49 -4.19 -9.56 3.24
N LYS A 50 -5.10 -8.73 3.77
CA LYS A 50 -6.18 -8.12 2.99
C LYS A 50 -6.37 -6.65 3.27
N GLY A 51 -6.72 -5.88 2.25
CA GLY A 51 -6.97 -4.46 2.42
C GLY A 51 -6.87 -3.64 1.15
N TYR A 52 -6.56 -2.37 1.33
CA TYR A 52 -6.52 -1.36 0.27
C TYR A 52 -5.39 -0.35 0.52
N LEU A 53 -5.14 0.53 -0.45
CA LEU A 53 -4.16 1.60 -0.36
C LEU A 53 -4.86 2.93 -0.13
N GLU A 54 -4.40 3.73 0.82
CA GLU A 54 -4.73 5.17 0.90
C GLU A 54 -3.59 5.97 0.30
N VAL A 55 -3.91 6.86 -0.63
CA VAL A 55 -2.92 7.71 -1.30
C VAL A 55 -3.14 9.16 -0.92
N TYR A 56 -2.05 9.85 -0.62
CA TYR A 56 -2.04 11.25 -0.24
C TYR A 56 -1.11 12.03 -1.16
N ASN A 57 -1.45 13.30 -1.41
CA ASN A 57 -0.58 14.27 -2.03
C ASN A 57 -0.39 15.46 -1.07
N ASN A 58 0.86 15.76 -0.73
CA ASN A 58 1.22 16.84 0.18
C ASN A 58 0.41 16.80 1.49
N GLY A 59 0.23 15.59 2.05
CA GLY A 59 -0.52 15.35 3.27
C GLY A 59 -2.05 15.37 3.15
N LYS A 60 -2.61 15.67 1.97
CA LYS A 60 -4.06 15.61 1.72
C LYS A 60 -4.42 14.28 1.08
N LYS A 61 -5.43 13.58 1.64
CA LYS A 61 -5.92 12.33 1.07
C LYS A 61 -6.47 12.59 -0.33
N LEU A 62 -6.00 11.81 -1.30
CA LEU A 62 -6.48 11.83 -2.68
C LEU A 62 -7.58 10.80 -2.87
N ASP A 63 -7.26 9.51 -2.67
CA ASP A 63 -8.16 8.43 -2.99
C ASP A 63 -7.78 7.12 -2.28
N GLU A 64 -8.63 6.11 -2.46
CA GLU A 64 -8.45 4.73 -2.01
C GLU A 64 -8.37 3.77 -3.21
N PHE A 65 -7.39 2.87 -3.23
CA PHE A 65 -7.23 1.90 -4.31
C PHE A 65 -7.28 0.46 -3.80
N THR A 66 -8.14 -0.36 -4.43
CA THR A 66 -8.23 -1.81 -4.21
C THR A 66 -7.52 -2.59 -5.32
N SER A 67 -6.49 -2.00 -5.92
CA SER A 67 -5.61 -2.59 -6.94
C SER A 67 -4.18 -2.18 -6.63
N GLY A 68 -3.21 -3.05 -6.95
CA GLY A 68 -1.79 -2.74 -6.84
C GLY A 68 -1.32 -1.76 -7.92
N ALA A 69 -2.00 -1.68 -9.06
CA ALA A 69 -1.66 -0.76 -10.15
C ALA A 69 -2.77 0.27 -10.37
N PHE A 70 -2.40 1.55 -10.47
CA PHE A 70 -3.31 2.67 -10.67
C PHE A 70 -2.59 3.91 -11.25
N ILE A 71 -3.37 4.92 -11.64
CA ILE A 71 -2.87 6.16 -12.24
C ILE A 71 -3.39 7.33 -11.42
N LEU A 72 -2.50 8.22 -10.99
CA LEU A 72 -2.88 9.52 -10.44
C LEU A 72 -2.98 10.54 -11.56
N THR A 73 -4.13 11.18 -11.64
CA THR A 73 -4.44 12.25 -12.60
C THR A 73 -4.75 13.54 -11.84
N ASN A 74 -4.71 14.69 -12.54
CA ASN A 74 -5.08 15.99 -11.98
C ASN A 74 -4.25 16.40 -10.75
N LEU A 75 -3.00 15.97 -10.69
CA LEU A 75 -2.05 16.49 -9.71
C LEU A 75 -1.68 17.94 -10.07
N PRO A 76 -1.52 18.82 -9.08
CA PRO A 76 -0.99 20.16 -9.30
C PRO A 76 0.33 20.14 -10.06
N LYS A 77 0.59 21.14 -10.90
CA LYS A 77 1.91 21.33 -11.53
C LYS A 77 3.00 21.56 -10.47
N GLY A 78 4.22 21.20 -10.80
CA GLY A 78 5.39 21.27 -9.94
C GLY A 78 5.55 20.06 -9.03
N LYS A 79 6.23 20.27 -7.90
CA LYS A 79 6.63 19.22 -6.97
C LYS A 79 5.46 18.73 -6.13
N ASN A 80 5.19 17.42 -6.20
CA ASN A 80 4.17 16.74 -5.42
C ASN A 80 4.81 15.62 -4.59
N LYS A 81 4.58 15.62 -3.28
CA LYS A 81 4.97 14.52 -2.40
C LYS A 81 3.80 13.53 -2.31
N ILE A 82 4.02 12.32 -2.81
CA ILE A 82 3.04 11.24 -2.75
C ILE A 82 3.38 10.33 -1.58
N ASP A 83 2.37 10.05 -0.74
CA ASP A 83 2.45 9.06 0.32
C ASP A 83 1.41 7.96 0.05
N ILE A 84 1.84 6.70 0.07
CA ILE A 84 0.99 5.52 -0.12
C ILE A 84 1.02 4.69 1.16
N MET A 85 -0.15 4.48 1.76
CA MET A 85 -0.31 3.75 3.02
C MET A 85 -1.08 2.46 2.79
N LEU A 86 -0.58 1.34 3.32
CA LEU A 86 -1.31 0.07 3.30
C LEU A 86 -2.27 0.00 4.49
N LYS A 87 -3.56 -0.20 4.20
CA LYS A 87 -4.65 -0.18 5.18
C LYS A 87 -5.35 -1.53 5.25
N TYR A 88 -5.76 -1.92 6.45
CA TYR A 88 -6.76 -2.96 6.62
C TYR A 88 -8.14 -2.45 6.19
N ASN A 89 -9.05 -3.36 5.87
CA ASN A 89 -10.43 -3.02 5.47
C ASN A 89 -11.27 -2.34 6.58
N ASP A 90 -10.85 -2.41 7.84
CA ASP A 90 -11.47 -1.66 8.95
C ASP A 90 -10.89 -0.24 9.12
N LYS A 91 -10.05 0.21 8.16
CA LYS A 91 -9.32 1.49 8.14
C LYS A 91 -8.16 1.57 9.13
N SER A 92 -7.85 0.51 9.88
CA SER A 92 -6.62 0.47 10.68
C SER A 92 -5.38 0.31 9.80
N ASP A 93 -4.21 0.63 10.32
CA ASP A 93 -2.96 0.68 9.58
C ASP A 93 -2.16 -0.62 9.68
N TYR A 94 -1.58 -1.07 8.56
CA TYR A 94 -0.51 -2.08 8.57
C TYR A 94 0.85 -1.51 9.04
N GLY A 95 0.96 -0.18 9.19
CA GLY A 95 2.22 0.49 9.51
C GLY A 95 3.22 0.53 8.35
N LEU A 96 2.78 0.22 7.13
CA LEU A 96 3.60 0.29 5.92
C LEU A 96 3.23 1.54 5.11
N VAL A 97 4.20 2.43 4.98
CA VAL A 97 4.10 3.67 4.21
C VAL A 97 5.26 3.76 3.23
N LYS A 98 4.97 4.17 2.01
CA LYS A 98 6.00 4.55 1.01
C LYS A 98 5.75 5.97 0.54
N SER A 99 6.83 6.73 0.48
CA SER A 99 6.81 8.13 0.08
C SER A 99 7.78 8.36 -1.05
N PHE A 100 7.36 9.11 -2.06
CA PHE A 100 8.20 9.56 -3.17
C PHE A 100 7.75 10.94 -3.66
N THR A 101 8.57 11.57 -4.48
CA THR A 101 8.27 12.87 -5.07
C THR A 101 8.21 12.73 -6.57
N VAL A 102 7.23 13.41 -7.17
CA VAL A 102 7.11 13.59 -8.62
C VAL A 102 7.09 15.08 -8.95
N GLU A 103 7.55 15.43 -10.13
CA GLU A 103 7.52 16.80 -10.65
C GLU A 103 6.78 16.78 -11.99
N LEU A 104 5.77 17.64 -12.10
CA LEU A 104 4.81 17.70 -13.20
C LEU A 104 4.92 19.06 -13.90
N ASP A 105 4.88 19.08 -15.24
CA ASP A 105 5.11 20.28 -16.06
C ASP A 105 3.84 21.12 -16.32
#